data_AF-A0A0A1ZFT1-F1
#
_entry.id   AF-A0A0A1ZFT1-F1
#
_cell.length_a   1.000
_cell.length_b   1.000
_cell.length_c   1.000
_cell.angle_alpha   90.00
_cell.angle_beta   90.00
_cell.angle_gamma   90.00
#
_symmetry.space_group_name_H-M   'P 1'
#
loop_
_entity.id
_entity.type
_entity.pdbx_description
1 polymer ?
#
loop_
_entity_poly.entity_id
_entity_poly.type
_entity_poly.pdbx_seq_one_letter_code
_entity_poly.pdbx_strand_id
1 'polypeptide(L)'
;MSTSSSTAAERDFKREFLKIVFVVFGVLLICFSIFFVNHHENNKYIIETLELNGSAEEGDALFKINCVGCHGITARGLVGPDLHSITQRLNDKEIIKQVTGGLTPPMPSFEIDPVNMSNLLKYLHSLE
;
A
#
# COMPACT_ATOMS: atom_id res chain seq x y z
N MET A 1 -3.69 2.23 67.38
CA MET A 1 -2.58 2.56 66.44
C MET A 1 -2.68 1.63 65.24
N SER A 2 -2.25 2.07 64.06
CA SER A 2 -2.12 1.28 62.80
C SER A 2 -3.23 1.48 61.73
N THR A 3 -3.37 2.67 61.16
CA THR A 3 -4.09 2.88 59.86
C THR A 3 -3.27 3.61 58.80
N SER A 4 -1.99 3.89 59.06
CA SER A 4 -1.17 4.77 58.21
C SER A 4 -0.38 4.05 57.10
N SER A 5 -0.31 2.71 57.12
CA SER A 5 0.55 1.94 56.20
C SER A 5 -0.14 1.56 54.88
N SER A 6 -1.46 1.36 54.90
CA SER A 6 -2.24 0.98 53.70
C SER A 6 -2.40 2.12 52.70
N THR A 7 -2.49 3.37 53.16
CA THR A 7 -2.66 4.55 52.30
C THR A 7 -1.40 4.94 51.53
N ALA A 8 -0.21 4.63 52.03
CA ALA A 8 1.04 4.88 51.32
C ALA A 8 1.23 3.91 50.14
N ALA A 9 1.02 2.60 50.38
CA ALA A 9 1.08 1.57 49.36
C ALA A 9 0.01 1.73 48.26
N GLU A 10 -1.22 2.16 48.64
CA GLU A 10 -2.29 2.41 47.67
C GLU A 10 -2.01 3.62 46.77
N ARG A 11 -1.37 4.68 47.29
CA ARG A 11 -0.95 5.85 46.48
C ARG A 11 0.19 5.51 45.52
N ASP A 12 1.15 4.69 45.95
CA ASP A 12 2.24 4.24 45.07
C ASP A 12 1.69 3.32 43.97
N PHE A 13 0.78 2.39 44.28
CA PHE A 13 0.11 1.58 43.27
C PHE A 13 -0.69 2.43 42.26
N LYS A 14 -1.45 3.42 42.74
CA LYS A 14 -2.18 4.37 41.85
C LYS A 14 -1.23 5.18 40.97
N ARG A 15 -0.07 5.61 41.49
CA ARG A 15 0.92 6.37 40.72
C ARG A 15 1.58 5.52 39.64
N GLU A 16 1.97 4.28 39.97
CA GLU A 16 2.57 3.36 39.00
C GLU A 16 1.54 2.91 37.95
N PHE A 17 0.29 2.63 38.35
CA PHE A 17 -0.79 2.36 37.41
C PHE A 17 -1.03 3.54 36.47
N LEU A 18 -1.08 4.78 37.00
CA LEU A 18 -1.28 5.98 36.18
C LEU A 18 -0.14 6.18 35.18
N LYS A 19 1.12 5.97 35.59
CA LYS A 19 2.28 6.01 34.68
C LYS A 19 2.16 4.97 33.56
N ILE A 20 1.79 3.73 33.88
CA ILE A 20 1.60 2.67 32.88
C ILE A 20 0.52 3.07 31.89
N VAL A 21 -0.62 3.61 32.34
CA VAL A 21 -1.69 4.10 31.48
C VAL A 21 -1.20 5.20 30.55
N PHE A 22 -0.44 6.19 31.06
CA PHE A 22 0.13 7.25 30.23
C PHE A 22 1.13 6.74 29.19
N VAL A 23 1.99 5.78 29.57
CA VAL A 23 2.96 5.17 28.65
C VAL A 23 2.23 4.39 27.56
N VAL A 24 1.26 3.55 27.91
CA VAL A 24 0.47 2.77 26.95
C VAL A 24 -0.30 3.69 26.01
N PHE A 25 -0.96 4.73 26.54
CA PHE A 25 -1.67 5.70 25.73
C PHE A 25 -0.73 6.44 24.77
N GLY A 26 0.45 6.86 25.24
CA GLY A 26 1.48 7.47 24.39
C GLY A 26 1.93 6.54 23.27
N VAL A 27 2.20 5.26 23.56
CA VAL A 27 2.57 4.26 22.55
C VAL A 27 1.44 4.04 21.54
N LEU A 28 0.19 3.93 21.99
CA LEU A 28 -0.96 3.78 21.10
C LEU A 28 -1.12 4.99 20.17
N LEU A 29 -0.96 6.21 20.68
CA LEU A 29 -1.00 7.42 19.85
C LEU A 29 0.12 7.46 18.81
N ILE A 30 1.33 7.02 19.17
CA ILE A 30 2.45 6.95 18.23
C ILE A 30 2.16 5.90 17.14
N CYS A 31 1.72 4.71 17.50
CA CYS A 31 1.33 3.67 16.55
C CYS A 31 0.20 4.14 15.62
N PHE A 32 -0.81 4.82 16.17
CA PHE A 32 -1.90 5.38 15.39
C PHE A 32 -1.42 6.48 14.43
N SER A 33 -0.51 7.35 14.87
CA SER A 33 0.07 8.40 14.04
C SER A 33 0.89 7.82 12.88
N ILE A 34 1.73 6.81 13.14
CA ILE A 34 2.51 6.11 12.11
C ILE A 34 1.57 5.43 11.10
N PHE A 35 0.53 4.73 11.58
CA PHE A 35 -0.48 4.11 10.72
C PHE A 35 -1.17 5.14 9.82
N PHE A 36 -1.58 6.27 10.40
CA PHE A 36 -2.27 7.34 9.67
C PHE A 36 -1.39 8.00 8.61
N VAL A 37 -0.13 8.32 8.92
CA VAL A 37 0.83 8.90 7.97
C VAL A 37 1.08 7.96 6.79
N ASN A 38 1.34 6.67 7.05
CA ASN A 38 1.54 5.67 6.00
C ASN A 38 0.31 5.50 5.09
N HIS A 39 -0.90 5.65 5.63
CA HIS A 39 -2.12 5.54 4.85
C HIS A 39 -2.39 6.79 3.97
N HIS A 40 -1.88 7.96 4.36
CA HIS A 40 -2.02 9.20 3.59
C HIS A 40 -1.13 9.20 2.34
N GLU A 41 0.11 8.71 2.41
CA GLU A 41 1.04 8.71 1.27
C GLU A 41 0.59 7.80 0.11
N ASN A 42 0.11 6.59 0.43
CA ASN A 42 -0.44 5.67 -0.58
C ASN A 42 -1.65 6.27 -1.33
N ASN A 43 -2.46 7.08 -0.64
CA ASN A 43 -3.57 7.76 -1.28
C ASN A 43 -3.08 8.87 -2.22
N LYS A 44 -2.02 9.61 -1.88
CA LYS A 44 -1.48 10.66 -2.76
C LYS A 44 -0.99 10.09 -4.09
N TYR A 45 -0.17 9.03 -4.06
CA TYR A 45 0.36 8.39 -5.27
C TYR A 45 -0.76 7.90 -6.21
N ILE A 46 -1.76 7.22 -5.65
CA ILE A 46 -2.88 6.69 -6.43
C ILE A 46 -3.70 7.84 -7.04
N ILE A 47 -3.99 8.89 -6.27
CA ILE A 47 -4.74 10.04 -6.78
C ILE A 47 -3.97 10.74 -7.91
N GLU A 48 -2.69 11.02 -7.72
CA GLU A 48 -1.85 11.64 -8.74
C GLU A 48 -1.80 10.80 -10.02
N THR A 49 -1.64 9.49 -9.90
CA THR A 49 -1.66 8.56 -11.05
C THR A 49 -2.98 8.63 -11.83
N LEU A 50 -4.11 8.65 -11.13
CA LEU A 50 -5.44 8.60 -11.73
C LEU A 50 -5.90 9.96 -12.29
N GLU A 51 -5.34 11.07 -11.83
CA GLU A 51 -5.59 12.42 -12.37
C GLU A 51 -4.83 12.67 -13.68
N LEU A 52 -3.77 11.91 -13.94
CA LEU A 52 -2.98 12.00 -15.16
C LEU A 52 -3.67 11.31 -16.34
N ASN A 53 -3.48 11.87 -17.54
CA ASN A 53 -3.90 11.24 -18.79
C ASN A 53 -2.69 10.62 -19.50
N GLY A 54 -2.37 9.39 -19.13
CA GLY A 54 -1.23 8.66 -19.71
C GLY A 54 -1.36 8.34 -21.21
N SER A 55 -0.28 7.82 -21.77
CA SER A 55 -0.12 7.34 -23.14
C SER A 55 -0.07 5.81 -23.16
N ALA A 56 -0.94 5.18 -23.96
CA ALA A 56 -0.92 3.72 -24.15
C ALA A 56 0.36 3.25 -24.88
N GLU A 57 0.94 4.09 -25.75
CA GLU A 57 2.19 3.79 -26.45
C GLU A 57 3.38 3.75 -25.48
N GLU A 58 3.47 4.72 -24.57
CA GLU A 58 4.49 4.72 -23.51
C GLU A 58 4.27 3.57 -22.53
N GLY A 59 3.00 3.24 -22.22
CA GLY A 59 2.64 2.10 -21.39
C GLY A 59 3.05 0.75 -22.00
N ASP A 60 2.86 0.57 -23.31
CA ASP A 60 3.31 -0.62 -24.04
C ASP A 60 4.84 -0.76 -23.99
N ALA A 61 5.58 0.33 -24.19
CA ALA A 61 7.03 0.32 -24.07
C ALA A 61 7.50 -0.09 -22.66
N LEU A 62 6.87 0.46 -21.61
CA LEU A 62 7.15 0.08 -20.22
C LEU A 62 6.82 -1.39 -19.95
N PHE A 63 5.69 -1.87 -20.46
CA PHE A 63 5.27 -3.27 -20.34
C PHE A 63 6.28 -4.21 -21.00
N LYS A 64 6.78 -3.86 -22.19
CA LYS A 64 7.81 -4.61 -22.93
C LYS A 64 9.14 -4.69 -22.21
N ILE A 65 9.49 -3.67 -21.42
CA ILE A 65 10.75 -3.67 -20.68
C ILE A 65 10.63 -4.51 -19.40
N ASN A 66 9.52 -4.39 -18.69
CA ASN A 66 9.42 -4.87 -17.30
C ASN A 66 8.52 -6.10 -17.10
N CYS A 67 7.53 -6.32 -17.95
CA CYS A 67 6.41 -7.23 -17.65
C CYS A 67 6.34 -8.46 -18.58
N VAL A 68 6.82 -8.34 -19.83
CA VAL A 68 6.73 -9.41 -20.84
C VAL A 68 7.46 -10.70 -20.45
N GLY A 69 8.48 -10.61 -19.59
CA GLY A 69 9.20 -11.79 -19.10
C GLY A 69 8.29 -12.81 -18.40
N CYS A 70 7.19 -12.35 -17.77
CA CYS A 70 6.22 -13.21 -17.11
C CYS A 70 4.85 -13.22 -17.80
N HIS A 71 4.41 -12.09 -18.37
CA HIS A 71 3.08 -11.98 -18.97
C HIS A 71 3.06 -12.17 -20.50
N GLY A 72 4.23 -12.42 -21.11
CA GLY A 72 4.37 -12.63 -22.55
C GLY A 72 4.33 -11.34 -23.37
N ILE A 73 4.90 -11.37 -24.58
CA ILE A 73 5.03 -10.20 -25.46
C ILE A 73 3.69 -9.60 -25.89
N THR A 74 2.65 -10.42 -25.96
CA THR A 74 1.29 -10.01 -26.27
C THR A 74 0.41 -9.87 -25.02
N ALA A 75 0.97 -9.93 -23.81
CA ALA A 75 0.21 -9.92 -22.56
C ALA A 75 -0.76 -11.10 -22.33
N ARG A 76 -0.68 -12.17 -23.13
CA ARG A 76 -1.52 -13.38 -23.01
C ARG A 76 -1.07 -14.39 -21.94
N GLY A 77 -0.09 -14.02 -21.14
CA GLY A 77 0.48 -14.88 -20.10
C GLY A 77 1.59 -15.78 -20.61
N LEU A 78 2.46 -16.18 -19.68
CA LEU A 78 3.53 -17.16 -19.88
C LEU A 78 3.79 -17.90 -18.57
N VAL A 79 4.32 -17.17 -17.59
CA VAL A 79 4.46 -17.60 -16.19
C VAL A 79 3.38 -16.92 -15.35
N GLY A 80 3.18 -15.62 -15.58
CA GLY A 80 2.05 -14.86 -15.07
C GLY A 80 0.80 -15.05 -15.94
N PRO A 81 -0.38 -14.69 -15.43
CA PRO A 81 -1.66 -14.85 -16.13
C PRO A 81 -1.80 -13.92 -17.34
N ASP A 82 -2.81 -14.21 -18.16
CA ASP A 82 -3.32 -13.32 -19.21
C ASP A 82 -3.86 -12.01 -18.60
N LEU A 83 -3.46 -10.88 -19.19
CA LEU A 83 -3.84 -9.54 -18.77
C LEU A 83 -4.91 -8.90 -19.68
N HIS A 84 -5.36 -9.56 -20.75
CA HIS A 84 -6.52 -9.07 -21.49
C HIS A 84 -7.75 -9.00 -20.60
N SER A 85 -8.57 -7.97 -20.82
CA SER A 85 -9.73 -7.68 -19.99
C SER A 85 -9.42 -7.57 -18.49
N ILE A 86 -8.17 -7.31 -18.07
CA ILE A 86 -7.82 -7.22 -16.65
C ILE A 86 -8.60 -6.11 -15.95
N THR A 87 -8.91 -5.04 -16.67
CA THR A 87 -9.69 -3.89 -16.21
C THR A 87 -11.19 -4.21 -16.01
N GLN A 88 -11.65 -5.36 -16.49
CA GLN A 88 -12.98 -5.90 -16.16
C GLN A 88 -12.98 -6.69 -14.84
N ARG A 89 -11.81 -7.18 -14.41
CA ARG A 89 -11.64 -7.99 -13.20
C ARG A 89 -11.13 -7.19 -12.00
N LEU A 90 -10.31 -6.18 -12.26
CA LEU A 90 -9.71 -5.29 -11.27
C LEU A 90 -9.93 -3.84 -11.68
N ASN A 91 -10.21 -2.97 -10.70
CA ASN A 91 -10.19 -1.53 -10.94
C ASN A 91 -8.76 -0.96 -10.90
N ASP A 92 -8.56 0.26 -11.40
CA ASP A 92 -7.23 0.87 -11.52
C ASP A 92 -6.49 0.93 -10.18
N LYS A 93 -7.19 1.18 -9.08
CA LYS A 93 -6.59 1.20 -7.73
C LYS A 93 -6.06 -0.17 -7.33
N GLU A 94 -6.77 -1.23 -7.68
CA GLU A 94 -6.33 -2.61 -7.43
C GLU A 94 -5.15 -2.98 -8.32
N ILE A 95 -5.17 -2.58 -9.59
CA ILE A 95 -4.05 -2.79 -10.52
C ILE A 95 -2.80 -2.07 -10.02
N ILE A 96 -2.91 -0.79 -9.63
CA ILE A 96 -1.79 -0.03 -9.05
C ILE A 96 -1.19 -0.79 -7.85
N LYS A 97 -2.03 -1.22 -6.90
CA LYS A 97 -1.58 -1.96 -5.72
C LYS A 97 -0.94 -3.31 -6.07
N GLN A 98 -1.47 -4.00 -7.08
CA GLN A 98 -0.91 -5.27 -7.55
C GLN A 98 0.51 -5.06 -8.09
N VAL A 99 0.71 -4.02 -8.92
CA VAL A 99 2.00 -3.73 -9.56
C VAL A 99 3.01 -3.21 -8.54
N THR A 100 2.64 -2.25 -7.69
CA THR A 100 3.58 -1.70 -6.70
C THR A 100 3.84 -2.65 -5.54
N GLY A 101 2.86 -3.48 -5.18
CA GLY A 101 2.95 -4.40 -4.05
C GLY A 101 3.41 -5.81 -4.38
N GLY A 102 3.36 -6.25 -5.65
CA GLY A 102 3.70 -7.62 -6.03
C GLY A 102 2.88 -8.67 -5.28
N LEU A 103 1.55 -8.46 -5.14
CA LEU A 103 0.70 -9.20 -4.19
C LEU A 103 0.47 -10.69 -4.54
N THR A 104 1.07 -11.19 -5.63
CA THR A 104 0.92 -12.57 -6.10
C THR A 104 2.29 -13.19 -6.39
N PRO A 105 2.99 -13.76 -5.39
CA PRO A 105 4.28 -14.41 -5.61
C PRO A 105 4.22 -15.47 -6.72
N PRO A 106 5.20 -15.53 -7.65
CA PRO A 106 6.50 -14.85 -7.60
C PRO A 106 6.53 -13.45 -8.23
N MET A 107 5.39 -12.81 -8.50
CA MET A 107 5.34 -11.45 -9.08
C MET A 107 6.10 -10.46 -8.18
N PRO A 108 7.15 -9.79 -8.70
CA PRO A 108 7.87 -8.79 -7.92
C PRO A 108 7.05 -7.51 -7.76
N SER A 109 7.38 -6.72 -6.74
CA SER A 109 6.95 -5.33 -6.60
C SER A 109 7.73 -4.42 -7.55
N PHE A 110 7.08 -3.40 -8.10
CA PHE A 110 7.74 -2.40 -8.95
C PHE A 110 7.63 -0.99 -8.37
N GLU A 111 8.76 -0.29 -8.34
CA GLU A 111 8.79 1.15 -8.09
C GLU A 111 8.59 1.91 -9.41
N ILE A 112 7.44 2.56 -9.57
CA ILE A 112 7.05 3.26 -10.80
C ILE A 112 6.48 4.62 -10.39
N ASP A 113 6.92 5.71 -11.01
CA ASP A 113 6.36 7.05 -10.74
C ASP A 113 4.92 7.19 -11.29
N PRO A 114 4.14 8.19 -10.83
CA PRO A 114 2.74 8.33 -11.21
C PRO A 114 2.47 8.46 -12.72
N VAL A 115 3.37 9.11 -13.48
CA VAL A 115 3.21 9.29 -14.92
C VAL A 115 3.35 7.95 -15.63
N ASN A 116 4.42 7.21 -15.31
CA ASN A 116 4.65 5.89 -15.90
C ASN A 116 3.59 4.87 -15.48
N MET A 117 3.05 4.96 -14.26
CA MET A 117 1.92 4.10 -13.85
C MET A 117 0.64 4.46 -14.61
N SER A 118 0.36 5.75 -14.85
CA SER A 118 -0.79 6.19 -15.66
C SER A 118 -0.67 5.69 -17.11
N ASN A 119 0.53 5.76 -17.69
CA ASN A 119 0.84 5.19 -19.00
C ASN A 119 0.56 3.68 -19.03
N LEU A 120 1.07 2.93 -18.04
CA LEU A 120 0.85 1.49 -17.92
C LEU A 120 -0.64 1.16 -17.81
N LEU A 121 -1.41 1.89 -16.99
CA LEU A 121 -2.86 1.71 -16.90
C LEU A 121 -3.52 1.92 -18.27
N LYS A 122 -3.17 2.98 -19.01
CA LYS A 122 -3.73 3.22 -20.35
C LYS A 122 -3.44 2.09 -21.32
N TYR A 123 -2.25 1.50 -21.28
CA TYR A 123 -1.96 0.30 -22.05
C TYR A 123 -2.81 -0.89 -21.61
N LEU A 124 -2.92 -1.17 -20.31
CA LEU A 124 -3.74 -2.28 -19.80
C LEU A 124 -5.23 -2.13 -20.14
N HIS A 125 -5.75 -0.91 -20.19
CA HIS A 125 -7.11 -0.62 -20.68
C HIS A 125 -7.30 -0.89 -22.18
N SER A 126 -6.22 -0.87 -22.97
CA SER A 126 -6.27 -1.18 -24.41
C SER A 126 -6.25 -2.68 -24.72
N LEU A 127 -6.00 -3.53 -23.71
CA LEU A 127 -5.99 -4.99 -23.86
C LEU A 127 -7.42 -5.54 -23.75
N GLU A 128 -8.04 -5.81 -24.90
CA GLU A 128 -9.37 -6.42 -25.01
C GLU A 128 -9.39 -7.91 -24.64
#